data_AF-A0A7Y2X572-F1
#
_entry.id   AF-A0A7Y2X572-F1
#
_cell.length_a   1.000
_cell.length_b   1.000
_cell.length_c   1.000
_cell.angle_alpha   90.00
_cell.angle_beta   90.00
_cell.angle_gamma   90.00
#
_symmetry.space_group_name_H-M   'P 1'
#
loop_
_entity.id
_entity.type
_entity.pdbx_description
1 polymer ?
#
loop_
_entity_poly.entity_id
_entity_poly.type
_entity_poly.pdbx_seq_one_letter_code
_entity_poly.pdbx_strand_id
1 'polypeptide(L)'
;MYKAPSHAIWKGRSNASERNTDLRWYQAIHLVDLLSTALPKLKKQQKGIVLLGFRCDEGVRRNQGRTGAFDGPVAIRKSCANFAWHVEESSFILVDGGNVECHDGMLEEAQDELAALVTKVMKHGYFPLVLGGGHEVAFGSYKGAFHFQQQKIPDMGVINFDAHFDLREYKDGANSGTPFLQIADLCSSHHARFNYLCLGIQPQSNTRTLFKKAEELNVDFLLGEDLV
;
A
#
# COMPACT_ATOMS: atom_id res chain seq x y z
N MET A 1 12.00 11.81 -2.00
CA MET A 1 11.92 10.55 -2.76
C MET A 1 10.67 10.48 -3.64
N TYR A 2 9.71 11.38 -3.40
CA TYR A 2 8.52 11.56 -4.20
C TYR A 2 8.78 11.88 -5.67
N LYS A 3 7.94 11.31 -6.54
CA LYS A 3 7.80 11.62 -7.96
C LYS A 3 6.34 11.86 -8.29
N ALA A 4 6.05 13.00 -8.89
CA ALA A 4 4.72 13.35 -9.38
C ALA A 4 4.20 12.31 -10.40
N PRO A 5 2.86 12.15 -10.50
CA PRO A 5 2.25 11.26 -11.49
C PRO A 5 2.55 11.72 -12.93
N SER A 6 2.53 10.77 -13.88
CA SER A 6 2.85 11.04 -15.29
C SER A 6 1.76 10.58 -16.24
N HIS A 7 1.36 11.46 -17.16
CA HIS A 7 0.46 11.13 -18.27
C HIS A 7 1.02 10.03 -19.18
N ALA A 8 2.33 9.79 -19.18
CA ALA A 8 2.94 8.76 -19.99
C ALA A 8 2.49 7.34 -19.60
N ILE A 9 2.04 7.13 -18.35
CA ILE A 9 1.60 5.85 -17.81
C ILE A 9 0.17 5.53 -18.25
N TRP A 10 -0.71 6.53 -18.19
CA TRP A 10 -2.15 6.39 -18.43
C TRP A 10 -2.48 6.58 -19.90
N LYS A 11 -2.30 5.50 -20.67
CA LYS A 11 -2.64 5.43 -22.09
C LYS A 11 -3.48 4.19 -22.35
N GLY A 12 -4.42 4.29 -23.28
CA GLY A 12 -5.31 3.19 -23.61
C GLY A 12 -5.93 3.31 -24.99
N ARG A 13 -6.84 2.39 -25.28
CA ARG A 13 -7.60 2.39 -26.53
C ARG A 13 -8.55 3.59 -26.55
N SER A 14 -8.41 4.44 -27.56
CA SER A 14 -9.40 5.47 -27.90
C SER A 14 -10.43 4.89 -28.86
N ASN A 15 -11.66 4.64 -28.41
CA ASN A 15 -12.76 4.36 -29.34
C ASN A 15 -13.32 5.69 -29.84
N ALA A 16 -13.37 5.86 -31.17
CA ALA A 16 -13.75 7.12 -31.82
C ALA A 16 -15.22 7.54 -31.64
N SER A 17 -16.07 6.70 -31.02
CA SER A 17 -17.41 7.10 -30.62
C SER A 17 -17.38 7.56 -29.16
N GLU A 18 -17.20 8.86 -28.94
CA GLU A 18 -17.24 9.53 -27.63
C GLU A 18 -18.66 9.52 -27.05
N ARG A 19 -19.22 8.34 -26.81
CA ARG A 19 -20.34 8.20 -25.89
C ARG A 19 -19.76 8.03 -24.49
N ASN A 20 -20.32 8.74 -23.52
CA ASN A 20 -19.95 8.70 -22.09
C ASN A 20 -20.09 7.29 -21.46
N THR A 21 -20.46 6.27 -22.24
CA THR A 21 -20.65 4.88 -21.82
C THR A 21 -19.39 4.02 -21.97
N ASP A 22 -18.38 4.48 -22.70
CA ASP A 22 -17.20 3.68 -23.07
C ASP A 22 -15.92 4.13 -22.34
N LEU A 23 -16.06 4.89 -21.24
CA LEU A 23 -14.93 5.42 -20.48
C LEU A 23 -14.04 4.30 -19.94
N ARG A 24 -12.74 4.58 -19.87
CA ARG A 24 -11.72 3.74 -19.25
C ARG A 24 -10.99 4.50 -18.15
N TRP A 25 -10.28 3.78 -17.30
CA TRP A 25 -9.53 4.35 -16.18
C TRP A 25 -8.58 5.47 -16.62
N TYR A 26 -7.84 5.29 -17.73
CA TYR A 26 -6.92 6.32 -18.21
C TYR A 26 -7.59 7.65 -18.60
N GLN A 27 -8.90 7.63 -18.89
CA GLN A 27 -9.70 8.82 -19.21
C GLN A 27 -10.31 9.44 -17.95
N ALA A 28 -10.60 8.63 -16.94
CA ALA A 28 -11.26 9.06 -15.71
C ALA A 28 -10.28 9.47 -14.59
N ILE A 29 -9.02 9.05 -14.66
CA ILE A 29 -8.05 9.28 -13.60
C ILE A 29 -7.54 10.73 -13.59
N HIS A 30 -7.54 11.34 -12.41
CA HIS A 30 -6.94 12.66 -12.20
C HIS A 30 -5.49 12.49 -11.76
N LEU A 31 -4.56 13.18 -12.42
CA LEU A 31 -3.17 13.22 -11.98
C LEU A 31 -2.98 14.42 -11.05
N VAL A 32 -2.57 14.16 -9.81
CA VAL A 32 -2.35 15.21 -8.81
C VAL A 32 -0.96 15.08 -8.22
N ASP A 33 -0.14 16.10 -8.43
CA ASP A 33 1.10 16.28 -7.67
C ASP A 33 0.72 16.65 -6.23
N LEU A 34 0.94 15.70 -5.31
CA LEU A 34 0.57 15.83 -3.91
C LEU A 34 1.47 16.80 -3.14
N LEU A 35 2.61 17.24 -3.67
CA LEU A 35 3.47 18.22 -3.00
C LEU A 35 3.17 19.64 -3.46
N SER A 36 2.77 19.84 -4.72
CA SER A 36 2.46 21.18 -5.26
C SER A 36 0.98 21.54 -5.25
N THR A 37 0.08 20.54 -5.26
CA THR A 37 -1.34 20.74 -5.54
C THR A 37 -2.20 20.10 -4.44
N ALA A 38 -3.26 20.79 -4.04
CA ALA A 38 -4.23 20.21 -3.11
C ALA A 38 -5.08 19.14 -3.81
N LEU A 39 -5.44 18.08 -3.08
CA LEU A 39 -6.42 17.12 -3.55
C LEU A 39 -7.77 17.81 -3.76
N PRO A 40 -8.54 17.44 -4.81
CA PRO A 40 -9.88 17.98 -5.00
C PRO A 40 -10.75 17.71 -3.78
N LYS A 41 -11.52 18.72 -3.34
CA LYS A 41 -12.44 18.54 -2.21
C LYS A 41 -13.58 17.62 -2.63
N LEU A 42 -13.76 16.50 -1.93
CA LEU A 42 -14.88 15.59 -2.16
C LEU A 42 -16.21 16.29 -1.83
N LYS A 43 -17.19 16.14 -2.73
CA LYS A 43 -18.57 16.59 -2.53
C LYS A 43 -19.26 15.70 -1.49
N LYS A 44 -20.42 16.15 -0.98
CA LYS A 44 -21.23 15.37 -0.04
C LYS A 44 -21.57 14.00 -0.66
N GLN A 45 -21.29 12.92 0.07
CA GLN A 45 -21.45 11.51 -0.36
C GLN A 45 -20.53 11.03 -1.50
N GLN A 46 -19.69 11.90 -2.07
CA GLN A 46 -18.69 11.50 -3.05
C GLN A 46 -17.56 10.75 -2.34
N LYS A 47 -17.15 9.62 -2.91
CA LYS A 47 -16.00 8.85 -2.42
C LYS A 47 -14.78 9.14 -3.30
N GLY A 48 -13.59 8.83 -2.80
CA GLY A 48 -12.40 8.92 -3.63
C GLY A 48 -11.30 7.98 -3.21
N ILE A 49 -10.55 7.50 -4.20
CA ILE A 49 -9.31 6.74 -4.01
C ILE A 49 -8.15 7.54 -4.56
N VAL A 50 -7.04 7.57 -3.82
CA VAL A 50 -5.74 8.02 -4.34
C VAL A 50 -4.82 6.81 -4.46
N LEU A 51 -4.37 6.53 -5.68
CA LEU A 51 -3.31 5.58 -5.96
C LEU A 51 -1.97 6.21 -5.55
N LEU A 52 -1.23 5.55 -4.68
CA LEU A 52 0.15 5.90 -4.35
C LEU A 52 1.04 4.74 -4.81
N GLY A 53 2.13 5.02 -5.50
CA GLY A 53 3.12 3.98 -5.78
C GLY A 53 4.22 3.99 -4.73
N PHE A 54 4.66 2.82 -4.30
CA PHE A 54 5.87 2.65 -3.52
C PHE A 54 6.86 1.84 -4.34
N ARG A 55 7.70 2.53 -5.12
CA ARG A 55 8.71 1.90 -5.97
C ARG A 55 9.92 1.58 -5.09
N CYS A 56 9.91 0.38 -4.51
CA CYS A 56 10.96 -0.10 -3.63
C CYS A 56 11.02 -1.63 -3.67
N ASP A 57 12.21 -2.17 -3.84
CA ASP A 57 12.54 -3.58 -3.62
C ASP A 57 13.84 -3.75 -2.82
N GLU A 58 14.26 -2.69 -2.11
CA GLU A 58 15.41 -2.72 -1.21
C GLU A 58 15.16 -3.68 -0.05
N GLY A 59 13.94 -3.74 0.50
CA GLY A 59 13.59 -4.71 1.52
C GLY A 59 13.61 -6.14 0.97
N VAL A 60 13.23 -6.34 -0.29
CA VAL A 60 13.36 -7.64 -0.97
C VAL A 60 14.83 -8.03 -1.07
N ARG A 61 15.70 -7.11 -1.49
CA ARG A 61 17.15 -7.32 -1.57
C ARG A 61 17.74 -7.68 -0.20
N ARG A 62 17.40 -6.90 0.85
CA ARG A 62 17.84 -7.14 2.23
C ARG A 62 17.35 -8.49 2.77
N ASN A 63 16.17 -8.95 2.34
CA ASN A 63 15.61 -10.26 2.69
C ASN A 63 16.03 -11.38 1.71
N GLN A 64 17.09 -11.19 0.92
CA GLN A 64 17.67 -12.19 0.01
C GLN A 64 16.69 -12.68 -1.09
N GLY A 65 15.68 -11.90 -1.40
CA GLY A 65 14.76 -12.15 -2.50
C GLY A 65 15.32 -11.73 -3.86
N ARG A 66 14.50 -11.90 -4.91
CA ARG A 66 14.81 -11.42 -6.26
C ARG A 66 14.22 -10.03 -6.46
N THR A 67 15.08 -9.05 -6.73
CA THR A 67 14.66 -7.67 -7.04
C THR A 67 13.92 -7.59 -8.37
N GLY A 68 13.18 -6.49 -8.57
CA GLY A 68 12.33 -6.23 -9.72
C GLY A 68 10.98 -5.61 -9.33
N ALA A 69 10.61 -5.69 -8.04
CA ALA A 69 9.34 -5.14 -7.57
C ALA A 69 9.30 -3.61 -7.62
N PHE A 70 10.45 -2.93 -7.73
CA PHE A 70 10.53 -1.48 -7.96
C PHE A 70 9.68 -0.98 -9.15
N ASP A 71 9.50 -1.80 -10.19
CA ASP A 71 8.70 -1.47 -11.38
C ASP A 71 7.22 -1.89 -11.27
N GLY A 72 6.86 -2.63 -10.22
CA GLY A 72 5.49 -3.08 -9.92
C GLY A 72 4.44 -1.96 -9.98
N PRO A 73 4.64 -0.81 -9.31
CA PRO A 73 3.65 0.26 -9.31
C PRO A 73 3.36 0.84 -10.69
N VAL A 74 4.34 0.85 -11.59
CA VAL A 74 4.17 1.33 -12.97
C VAL A 74 3.49 0.25 -13.82
N ALA A 75 3.89 -1.01 -13.67
CA ALA A 75 3.30 -2.14 -14.40
C ALA A 75 1.81 -2.30 -14.07
N ILE A 76 1.43 -2.24 -12.78
CA ILE A 76 0.03 -2.34 -12.34
C ILE A 76 -0.82 -1.22 -12.96
N ARG A 77 -0.37 0.04 -12.88
CA ARG A 77 -1.10 1.17 -13.48
C ARG A 77 -1.32 1.00 -14.98
N LYS A 78 -0.29 0.58 -15.73
CA LYS A 78 -0.40 0.32 -17.18
C LYS A 78 -1.44 -0.78 -17.47
N SER A 79 -1.45 -1.84 -16.68
CA SER A 79 -2.45 -2.92 -16.81
C SER A 79 -3.87 -2.43 -16.51
N CYS A 80 -4.05 -1.58 -15.49
CA CYS A 80 -5.35 -1.01 -15.14
C CYS A 80 -5.84 0.09 -16.09
N ALA A 81 -4.95 0.73 -16.84
CA ALA A 81 -5.28 1.89 -17.68
C ALA A 81 -6.46 1.64 -18.64
N ASN A 82 -6.56 0.42 -19.18
CA ASN A 82 -7.62 0.04 -20.12
C ASN A 82 -8.87 -0.57 -19.47
N PHE A 83 -8.93 -0.68 -18.14
CA PHE A 83 -10.14 -1.14 -17.47
C PHE A 83 -11.31 -0.20 -17.75
N ALA A 84 -12.50 -0.78 -17.93
CA ALA A 84 -13.71 -0.01 -18.11
C ALA A 84 -14.02 0.81 -16.85
N TRP A 85 -14.57 2.00 -17.06
CA TRP A 85 -14.96 2.93 -16.00
C TRP A 85 -16.47 3.07 -16.01
N HIS A 86 -17.11 2.51 -14.98
CA HIS A 86 -18.57 2.45 -14.87
C HIS A 86 -19.16 3.41 -13.83
N VAL A 87 -18.32 4.29 -13.27
CA VAL A 87 -18.71 5.12 -12.12
C VAL A 87 -18.83 6.58 -12.55
N GLU A 88 -19.89 7.26 -12.14
CA GLU A 88 -20.01 8.68 -12.41
C GLU A 88 -19.04 9.49 -11.54
N GLU A 89 -18.39 10.49 -12.14
CA GLU A 89 -17.49 11.41 -11.42
C GLU A 89 -18.20 12.12 -10.25
N SER A 90 -19.51 12.36 -10.37
CA SER A 90 -20.36 12.91 -9.30
C SER A 90 -20.33 12.09 -8.00
N SER A 91 -20.12 10.78 -8.11
CA SER A 91 -20.17 9.80 -7.03
C SER A 91 -18.79 9.34 -6.55
N PHE A 92 -17.79 9.34 -7.44
CA PHE A 92 -16.48 8.80 -7.15
C PHE A 92 -15.37 9.50 -7.95
N ILE A 93 -14.24 9.76 -7.29
CA ILE A 93 -13.02 10.31 -7.93
C ILE A 93 -11.87 9.30 -7.78
N LEU A 94 -11.18 9.01 -8.88
CA LEU A 94 -9.94 8.25 -8.89
C LEU A 94 -8.76 9.18 -9.17
N VAL A 95 -7.75 9.17 -8.31
CA VAL A 95 -6.56 10.02 -8.43
C VAL A 95 -5.32 9.16 -8.52
N ASP A 96 -4.37 9.48 -9.39
CA ASP A 96 -2.97 9.07 -9.26
C ASP A 96 -2.20 10.15 -8.51
N GLY A 97 -1.72 9.80 -7.32
CA GLY A 97 -0.93 10.68 -6.46
C GLY A 97 0.57 10.62 -6.71
N GLY A 98 1.04 9.80 -7.67
CA GLY A 98 2.45 9.63 -7.96
C GLY A 98 3.12 8.48 -7.20
N ASN A 99 4.44 8.54 -7.04
CA ASN A 99 5.23 7.48 -6.43
C ASN A 99 6.16 8.03 -5.34
N VAL A 100 6.48 7.19 -4.36
CA VAL A 100 7.68 7.30 -3.53
C VAL A 100 8.68 6.28 -4.04
N GLU A 101 9.92 6.69 -4.30
CA GLU A 101 10.97 5.83 -4.83
C GLU A 101 12.10 5.63 -3.82
N CYS A 102 12.38 4.39 -3.44
CA CYS A 102 13.55 4.08 -2.62
C CYS A 102 14.80 4.03 -3.52
N HIS A 103 15.79 4.85 -3.19
CA HIS A 103 17.11 4.87 -3.84
C HIS A 103 18.19 4.74 -2.76
N ASP A 104 19.37 4.27 -3.16
CA ASP A 104 20.57 4.21 -2.30
C ASP A 104 20.39 3.45 -0.97
N GLY A 105 19.45 2.50 -0.94
CA GLY A 105 19.18 1.69 0.24
C GLY A 105 18.41 2.40 1.35
N MET A 106 17.82 3.57 1.11
CA MET A 106 17.13 4.40 2.12
C MET A 106 15.67 3.94 2.35
N LEU A 107 15.50 2.68 2.76
CA LEU A 107 14.19 2.04 2.91
C LEU A 107 13.33 2.72 3.98
N GLU A 108 13.91 2.97 5.14
CA GLU A 108 13.23 3.53 6.30
C GLU A 108 12.69 4.95 6.00
N GLU A 109 13.49 5.78 5.34
CA GLU A 109 13.08 7.11 4.89
C GLU A 109 12.01 7.06 3.81
N ALA A 110 12.09 6.09 2.88
CA ALA A 110 11.06 5.90 1.87
C ALA A 110 9.73 5.47 2.51
N GLN A 111 9.76 4.61 3.54
CA GLN A 111 8.58 4.22 4.32
C GLN A 111 7.98 5.43 5.07
N ASP A 112 8.81 6.33 5.59
CA ASP A 112 8.37 7.55 6.27
C ASP A 112 7.74 8.56 5.30
N GLU A 113 8.32 8.73 4.12
CA GLU A 113 7.75 9.58 3.07
C GLU A 113 6.42 8.99 2.56
N LEU A 114 6.32 7.67 2.40
CA LEU A 114 5.05 6.99 2.09
C LEU A 114 4.01 7.22 3.20
N ALA A 115 4.40 7.05 4.46
CA ALA A 115 3.52 7.26 5.61
C ALA A 115 2.95 8.68 5.62
N ALA A 116 3.79 9.70 5.37
CA ALA A 116 3.36 11.09 5.28
C ALA A 116 2.32 11.32 4.17
N LEU A 117 2.51 10.72 2.99
CA LEU A 117 1.54 10.82 1.89
C LEU A 117 0.23 10.09 2.20
N VAL A 118 0.29 8.88 2.77
CA VAL A 118 -0.90 8.12 3.21
C VAL A 118 -1.70 8.94 4.23
N THR A 119 -1.04 9.49 5.25
CA THR A 119 -1.70 10.38 6.23
C THR A 119 -2.33 11.60 5.54
N LYS A 120 -1.63 12.23 4.58
CA LYS A 120 -2.15 13.38 3.83
C LYS A 120 -3.41 13.00 3.05
N VAL A 121 -3.41 11.87 2.33
CA VAL A 121 -4.56 11.37 1.58
C VAL A 121 -5.77 11.16 2.50
N MET A 122 -5.58 10.48 3.62
CA MET A 122 -6.66 10.21 4.58
C MET A 122 -7.22 11.49 5.22
N LYS A 123 -6.36 12.48 5.52
CA LYS A 123 -6.79 13.81 6.01
C LYS A 123 -7.69 14.56 5.03
N HIS A 124 -7.59 14.28 3.73
CA HIS A 124 -8.47 14.85 2.71
C HIS A 124 -9.75 14.03 2.47
N GLY A 125 -9.98 12.97 3.26
CA GLY A 125 -11.17 12.12 3.16
C GLY A 125 -11.11 11.05 2.06
N TYR A 126 -9.95 10.88 1.41
CA TYR A 126 -9.74 9.85 0.40
C TYR A 126 -9.25 8.55 1.03
N PHE A 127 -9.52 7.42 0.37
CA PHE A 127 -8.93 6.13 0.69
C PHE A 127 -7.59 5.97 -0.06
N PRO A 128 -6.46 5.80 0.64
CA PRO A 128 -5.18 5.52 0.01
C PRO A 128 -5.12 4.07 -0.47
N LEU A 129 -4.81 3.85 -1.75
CA LEU A 129 -4.50 2.54 -2.30
C LEU A 129 -3.02 2.54 -2.72
N VAL A 130 -2.19 1.84 -1.95
CA VAL A 130 -0.74 1.80 -2.20
C VAL A 130 -0.39 0.61 -3.09
N LEU A 131 0.20 0.91 -4.24
CA LEU A 131 0.74 -0.05 -5.18
C LEU A 131 2.22 -0.22 -4.84
N GLY A 132 2.58 -1.36 -4.27
CA GLY A 132 3.93 -1.63 -3.81
C GLY A 132 4.90 -2.07 -4.90
N GLY A 133 6.16 -2.11 -4.48
CA GLY A 133 7.09 -3.16 -4.86
C GLY A 133 7.02 -4.29 -3.82
N GLY A 134 8.08 -4.49 -3.05
CA GLY A 134 8.11 -5.54 -2.04
C GLY A 134 7.19 -5.31 -0.84
N HIS A 135 7.02 -6.34 -0.01
CA HIS A 135 6.07 -6.32 1.12
C HIS A 135 6.47 -5.33 2.24
N GLU A 136 7.70 -4.80 2.20
CA GLU A 136 8.13 -3.67 3.02
C GLU A 136 7.21 -2.42 2.90
N VAL A 137 6.41 -2.34 1.83
CA VAL A 137 5.35 -1.34 1.65
C VAL A 137 4.33 -1.32 2.80
N ALA A 138 4.10 -2.47 3.45
CA ALA A 138 3.08 -2.63 4.48
C ALA A 138 3.37 -1.75 5.70
N PHE A 139 4.63 -1.63 6.13
CA PHE A 139 4.98 -0.81 7.29
C PHE A 139 4.73 0.68 7.04
N GLY A 140 5.20 1.23 5.91
CA GLY A 140 4.95 2.64 5.56
C GLY A 140 3.46 2.95 5.38
N SER A 141 2.71 2.01 4.80
CA SER A 141 1.26 2.13 4.65
C SER A 141 0.54 2.15 5.99
N TYR A 142 0.87 1.22 6.89
CA TYR A 142 0.30 1.14 8.22
C TYR A 142 0.67 2.38 9.05
N LYS A 143 1.95 2.78 9.06
CA LYS A 143 2.44 3.94 9.80
C LYS A 143 1.68 5.22 9.42
N GLY A 144 1.41 5.42 8.13
CA GLY A 144 0.62 6.56 7.65
C GLY A 144 -0.84 6.55 8.12
N ALA A 145 -1.48 5.38 8.09
CA ALA A 145 -2.85 5.21 8.59
C ALA A 145 -2.92 5.34 10.12
N PHE A 146 -1.92 4.80 10.83
CA PHE A 146 -1.78 4.90 12.27
C PHE A 146 -1.64 6.37 12.72
N HIS A 147 -0.78 7.16 12.09
CA HIS A 147 -0.66 8.60 12.36
C HIS A 147 -1.97 9.38 12.13
N PHE A 148 -2.81 8.94 11.19
CA PHE A 148 -4.14 9.53 11.00
C PHE A 148 -5.10 9.14 12.15
N GLN A 149 -5.07 7.88 12.60
CA GLN A 149 -5.99 7.33 13.61
C GLN A 149 -5.61 7.65 15.06
N GLN A 150 -4.36 7.98 15.36
CA GLN A 150 -3.94 8.45 16.70
C GLN A 150 -4.77 9.65 17.21
N GLN A 151 -5.53 10.30 16.34
CA GLN A 151 -6.44 11.38 16.69
C GLN A 151 -7.77 10.92 17.31
N LYS A 152 -8.12 9.61 17.29
CA LYS A 152 -9.50 9.15 17.60
C LYS A 152 -9.69 7.83 18.37
N ILE A 153 -8.74 6.88 18.37
CA ILE A 153 -8.62 5.59 19.14
C ILE A 153 -8.04 4.50 18.20
N PRO A 154 -7.01 3.73 18.59
CA PRO A 154 -6.18 2.94 17.66
C PRO A 154 -6.61 1.47 17.48
N ASP A 155 -7.89 1.19 17.25
CA ASP A 155 -8.36 -0.17 16.94
C ASP A 155 -8.26 -0.46 15.43
N MET A 156 -7.03 -0.46 14.92
CA MET A 156 -6.75 -0.86 13.54
C MET A 156 -6.53 -2.38 13.46
N GLY A 157 -7.19 -3.01 12.48
CA GLY A 157 -6.96 -4.39 12.09
C GLY A 157 -6.13 -4.48 10.81
N VAL A 158 -5.23 -5.45 10.76
CA VAL A 158 -4.43 -5.80 9.58
C VAL A 158 -4.87 -7.18 9.11
N ILE A 159 -5.31 -7.26 7.85
CA ILE A 159 -5.56 -8.55 7.17
C ILE A 159 -4.51 -8.68 6.08
N ASN A 160 -3.61 -9.65 6.23
CA ASN A 160 -2.60 -9.99 5.25
C ASN A 160 -3.00 -11.27 4.52
N PHE A 161 -2.85 -11.26 3.19
CA PHE A 161 -3.02 -12.45 2.36
C PHE A 161 -1.64 -12.86 1.87
N ASP A 162 -1.00 -13.79 2.57
CA ASP A 162 0.38 -14.18 2.31
C ASP A 162 0.66 -15.63 2.74
N ALA A 163 1.59 -16.25 2.03
CA ALA A 163 2.20 -17.51 2.42
C ALA A 163 3.13 -17.37 3.63
N HIS A 164 3.63 -16.15 3.92
CA HIS A 164 4.58 -15.84 4.99
C HIS A 164 3.97 -14.95 6.06
N PHE A 165 4.38 -15.15 7.32
CA PHE A 165 3.96 -14.26 8.41
C PHE A 165 4.54 -12.85 8.31
N ASP A 166 5.75 -12.73 7.76
CA ASP A 166 6.52 -11.48 7.68
C ASP A 166 6.74 -10.78 9.04
N LEU A 167 7.05 -11.62 10.05
CA LEU A 167 7.36 -11.27 11.44
C LEU A 167 8.86 -11.46 11.78
N ARG A 168 9.77 -11.31 10.81
CA ARG A 168 11.21 -11.49 11.06
C ARG A 168 11.75 -10.38 11.97
N GLU A 169 12.70 -10.76 12.81
CA GLU A 169 13.54 -9.82 13.56
C GLU A 169 14.36 -8.93 12.61
N TYR A 170 14.56 -7.67 12.97
CA TYR A 170 15.16 -6.66 12.09
C TYR A 170 16.29 -5.86 12.75
N LYS A 171 17.09 -6.51 13.60
CA LYS A 171 18.23 -5.87 14.28
C LYS A 171 19.24 -5.23 13.31
N ASP A 172 19.37 -5.80 12.12
CA ASP A 172 20.27 -5.35 11.05
C ASP A 172 19.56 -4.44 10.02
N GLY A 173 18.37 -3.92 10.36
CA GLY A 173 17.57 -3.05 9.50
C GLY A 173 16.31 -3.71 8.96
N ALA A 174 15.35 -2.87 8.53
CA ALA A 174 14.07 -3.34 8.00
C ALA A 174 14.26 -4.06 6.65
N ASN A 175 13.37 -5.00 6.34
CA ASN A 175 13.35 -5.68 5.05
C ASN A 175 11.93 -6.14 4.67
N SER A 176 11.78 -6.88 3.57
CA SER A 176 10.44 -7.29 3.09
C SER A 176 9.72 -8.27 4.02
N GLY A 177 10.45 -8.99 4.88
CA GLY A 177 9.88 -9.98 5.80
C GLY A 177 9.76 -9.51 7.25
N THR A 178 9.97 -8.21 7.51
CA THR A 178 9.86 -7.59 8.84
C THR A 178 8.66 -6.66 9.06
N PRO A 179 7.82 -6.29 8.06
CA PRO A 179 6.91 -5.16 8.23
C PRO A 179 5.91 -5.36 9.36
N PHE A 180 5.43 -6.58 9.61
CA PHE A 180 4.41 -6.81 10.65
C PHE A 180 5.02 -6.85 12.06
N LEU A 181 6.30 -7.21 12.21
CA LEU A 181 6.98 -7.05 13.50
C LEU A 181 7.23 -5.56 13.78
N GLN A 182 7.59 -4.77 12.76
CA GLN A 182 7.70 -3.32 12.90
C GLN A 182 6.35 -2.67 13.28
N ILE A 183 5.23 -3.18 12.74
CA ILE A 183 3.88 -2.75 13.12
C ILE A 183 3.59 -3.11 14.59
N ALA A 184 3.91 -4.34 15.02
CA ALA A 184 3.71 -4.77 16.40
C ALA A 184 4.49 -3.87 17.39
N ASP A 185 5.73 -3.53 17.07
CA ASP A 185 6.57 -2.64 17.88
C ASP A 185 6.06 -1.19 17.89
N LEU A 186 5.55 -0.70 16.75
CA LEU A 186 4.89 0.61 16.68
C LEU A 186 3.62 0.65 17.55
N CYS A 187 2.80 -0.41 17.51
CA CYS A 187 1.62 -0.54 18.36
C CYS A 187 2.01 -0.55 19.84
N SER A 188 3.00 -1.38 20.21
CA SER A 188 3.47 -1.52 21.58
C SER A 188 4.00 -0.21 22.17
N SER A 189 4.84 0.52 21.41
CA SER A 189 5.39 1.82 21.85
C SER A 189 4.32 2.90 22.08
N HIS A 190 3.14 2.73 21.50
CA HIS A 190 1.99 3.65 21.64
C HIS A 190 0.85 3.06 22.47
N HIS A 191 1.05 1.93 23.16
CA HIS A 191 0.03 1.24 23.94
C HIS A 191 -1.24 0.92 23.11
N ALA A 192 -1.07 0.68 21.80
CA ALA A 192 -2.13 0.26 20.90
C ALA A 192 -2.15 -1.26 20.75
N ARG A 193 -3.31 -1.81 20.38
CA ARG A 193 -3.43 -3.25 20.09
C ARG A 193 -2.83 -3.57 18.73
N PHE A 194 -2.08 -4.66 18.67
CA PHE A 194 -1.66 -5.28 17.42
C PHE A 194 -2.69 -6.34 17.02
N ASN A 195 -3.63 -5.99 16.14
CA ASN A 195 -4.64 -6.92 15.63
C ASN A 195 -4.22 -7.37 14.23
N TYR A 196 -3.65 -8.57 14.12
CA TYR A 196 -3.09 -9.09 12.87
C TYR A 196 -3.68 -10.45 12.53
N LEU A 197 -4.29 -10.53 11.33
CA LEU A 197 -4.81 -11.74 10.72
C LEU A 197 -4.01 -12.05 9.45
N CYS A 198 -3.36 -13.21 9.38
CA CYS A 198 -2.65 -13.66 8.19
C CYS A 198 -3.35 -14.87 7.55
N LEU A 199 -3.80 -14.71 6.31
CA LEU A 199 -4.56 -15.71 5.56
C LEU A 199 -3.69 -16.35 4.49
N GLY A 200 -3.61 -17.68 4.48
CA GLY A 200 -2.91 -18.46 3.46
C GLY A 200 -1.51 -18.92 3.85
N ILE A 201 -1.20 -18.95 5.16
CA ILE A 201 0.12 -19.34 5.67
C ILE A 201 0.52 -20.71 5.15
N GLN A 202 1.74 -20.80 4.63
CA GLN A 202 2.34 -22.05 4.18
C GLN A 202 3.39 -22.53 5.19
N PRO A 203 3.16 -23.64 5.93
CA PRO A 203 4.13 -24.13 6.91
C PRO A 203 5.53 -24.37 6.34
N GLN A 204 5.65 -24.82 5.10
CA GLN A 204 6.93 -25.01 4.40
C GLN A 204 7.72 -23.71 4.16
N SER A 205 7.04 -22.56 4.18
CA SER A 205 7.64 -21.24 3.94
C SER A 205 7.96 -20.49 5.23
N ASN A 206 7.57 -21.02 6.39
CA ASN A 206 7.74 -20.38 7.69
C ASN A 206 8.47 -21.33 8.66
N THR A 207 9.61 -20.87 9.19
CA THR A 207 10.32 -21.64 10.22
C THR A 207 9.49 -21.72 11.51
N ARG A 208 9.78 -22.71 12.36
CA ARG A 208 9.13 -22.82 13.69
C ARG A 208 9.27 -21.55 14.53
N THR A 209 10.34 -20.79 14.34
CA THR A 209 10.55 -19.50 15.02
C THR A 209 9.48 -18.48 14.65
N LEU A 210 9.04 -18.45 13.39
CA LEU A 210 7.99 -17.52 12.96
C LEU A 210 6.60 -17.91 13.51
N PHE A 211 6.30 -19.21 13.60
CA PHE A 211 5.09 -19.69 14.28
C PHE A 211 5.09 -19.31 15.77
N LYS A 212 6.21 -19.54 16.48
CA LYS A 212 6.33 -19.10 17.87
C LYS A 212 6.17 -17.59 18.02
N LYS A 213 6.75 -16.80 17.11
CA LYS A 213 6.59 -15.35 17.11
C LYS A 213 5.14 -14.94 16.89
N ALA A 214 4.42 -15.61 16.00
CA ALA A 214 2.99 -15.41 15.78
C ALA A 214 2.18 -15.72 17.04
N GLU A 215 2.48 -16.83 17.73
CA GLU A 215 1.86 -17.18 19.03
C GLU A 215 2.16 -16.13 20.12
N GLU A 216 3.42 -15.72 20.27
CA GLU A 216 3.85 -14.67 21.22
C GLU A 216 3.10 -13.35 21.03
N LEU A 217 2.82 -13.00 19.77
CA LEU A 217 2.13 -11.78 19.39
C LEU A 217 0.60 -11.94 19.30
N ASN A 218 0.06 -13.13 19.63
CA ASN A 218 -1.36 -13.49 19.49
C ASN A 218 -1.92 -13.20 18.08
N VAL A 219 -1.17 -13.59 17.05
CA VAL A 219 -1.57 -13.43 15.65
C VAL A 219 -2.60 -14.48 15.28
N ASP A 220 -3.71 -14.03 14.69
CA ASP A 220 -4.67 -14.93 14.07
C ASP A 220 -4.15 -15.34 12.69
N PHE A 221 -4.25 -16.62 12.33
CA PHE A 221 -3.89 -17.06 10.98
C PHE A 221 -4.70 -18.27 10.52
N LEU A 222 -4.86 -18.37 9.19
CA LEU A 222 -5.36 -19.56 8.52
C LEU A 222 -4.27 -20.12 7.61
N LEU A 223 -4.08 -21.44 7.64
CA LEU A 223 -3.16 -22.09 6.72
C LEU A 223 -3.74 -22.06 5.30
N GLY A 224 -2.87 -22.16 4.29
CA GLY A 224 -3.30 -22.25 2.91
C GLY A 224 -4.21 -23.46 2.64
N GLU A 225 -4.04 -24.55 3.40
CA GLU A 225 -4.88 -25.75 3.33
C GLU A 225 -6.26 -25.58 3.99
N ASP A 226 -6.43 -24.59 4.88
CA ASP A 226 -7.71 -24.30 5.53
C ASP A 226 -8.64 -23.41 4.69
N LEU A 227 -8.13 -22.82 3.60
CA LEU A 227 -8.86 -21.92 2.71
C LEU A 227 -9.61 -22.63 1.56
N VAL A 228 -9.55 -23.96 1.52
CA VAL A 228 -10.03 -24.82 0.41
C VAL A 228 -11.52 -25.13 0.52
#